data_AF-A0A8T4PFE1-F1
#
_entry.id   AF-A0A8T4PFE1-F1
#
_cell.length_a   1.000
_cell.length_b   1.000
_cell.length_c   1.000
_cell.angle_alpha   90.00
_cell.angle_beta   90.00
_cell.angle_gamma   90.00
#
_symmetry.space_group_name_H-M   'P 1'
#
loop_
_entity.id
_entity.type
_entity.pdbx_description
1 polymer ?
#
loop_
_entity_poly.entity_id
_entity_poly.type
_entity_poly.pdbx_seq_one_letter_code
_entity_poly.pdbx_strand_id
1 'polypeptide(L)' 'MITRREIQVLELRKKGLRQNEIATKLKISQPAVSGFLSNALRKIRDSKKTMKLVEELGIEYGEE' A
#
# COMPACT_ATOMS: atom_id res chain seq x y z
N MET A 1 8.22 -4.01 0.09
CA MET A 1 7.32 -4.50 -0.97
C MET A 1 5.86 -4.49 -0.52
N ILE A 2 4.96 -3.98 -1.36
CA ILE A 2 3.50 -4.03 -1.13
C ILE A 2 2.99 -5.42 -1.53
N THR A 3 2.13 -6.01 -0.71
CA THR A 3 1.56 -7.35 -0.92
C THR A 3 0.32 -7.30 -1.79
N ARG A 4 -0.07 -8.45 -2.36
CA ARG A 4 -1.33 -8.58 -3.13
C ARG A 4 -2.56 -8.14 -2.33
N ARG A 5 -2.63 -8.47 -1.03
CA ARG A 5 -3.75 -8.06 -0.17
C ARG A 5 -3.81 -6.56 0.07
N GLU A 6 -2.66 -5.93 0.30
CA GLU A 6 -2.56 -4.48 0.43
C GLU A 6 -2.98 -3.77 -0.87
N ILE A 7 -2.56 -4.28 -2.03
CA ILE A 7 -2.99 -3.76 -3.35
C ILE A 7 -4.51 -3.87 -3.51
N GLN A 8 -5.09 -5.04 -3.25
CA GLN A 8 -6.55 -5.25 -3.34
C GLN A 8 -7.34 -4.28 -2.46
N VAL A 9 -6.89 -4.04 -1.22
CA VAL A 9 -7.53 -3.09 -0.31
C VAL A 9 -7.43 -1.65 -0.86
N LEU A 10 -6.28 -1.25 -1.39
CA LEU A 10 -6.09 0.07 -2.00
C LEU A 10 -6.97 0.27 -3.24
N GLU A 11 -7.09 -0.74 -4.11
CA GLU A 11 -7.95 -0.68 -5.30
C GLU A 11 -9.42 -0.50 -4.94
N LEU A 12 -9.91 -1.25 -3.95
CA LEU A 12 -11.29 -1.11 -3.48
C LEU A 12 -11.52 0.26 -2.81
N ARG A 13 -10.52 0.77 -2.10
CA ARG A 13 -10.57 2.12 -1.53
C ARG A 13 -10.62 3.20 -2.61
N LYS A 14 -9.84 3.05 -3.70
CA LYS A 14 -9.88 3.94 -4.88
C LYS A 14 -11.27 3.97 -5.53
N LYS A 15 -12.01 2.86 -5.47
CA LYS A 15 -13.40 2.76 -5.95
C LYS A 15 -14.43 3.37 -4.99
N GLY A 16 -13.99 3.99 -3.89
CA GLY A 16 -14.86 4.69 -2.93
C GLY A 16 -15.37 3.82 -1.77
N LEU A 17 -15.07 2.51 -1.73
CA LEU A 17 -15.59 1.64 -0.68
C LEU A 17 -14.99 1.99 0.68
N ARG A 18 -15.82 1.93 1.72
CA ARG A 18 -15.46 2.03 3.14
C ARG A 18 -14.88 0.72 3.64
N GLN A 19 -14.17 0.76 4.76
CA GLN A 19 -13.44 -0.42 5.26
C GLN A 19 -14.35 -1.61 5.62
N ASN A 20 -15.55 -1.34 6.12
CA ASN A 20 -16.57 -2.37 6.37
C ASN A 20 -17.04 -3.03 5.07
N GLU A 21 -17.27 -2.26 4.01
CA GLU A 21 -17.65 -2.79 2.69
C GLU A 21 -16.53 -3.63 2.07
N ILE A 22 -15.28 -3.18 2.23
CA ILE A 22 -14.09 -3.94 1.82
C ILE A 22 -13.98 -5.24 2.62
N ALA A 23 -14.21 -5.19 3.93
CA ALA A 23 -14.16 -6.35 4.81
C ALA A 23 -15.17 -7.42 4.35
N THR A 24 -16.42 -7.01 4.10
CA THR A 24 -17.46 -7.88 3.55
C THR A 24 -17.06 -8.46 2.19
N LYS A 25 -16.55 -7.62 1.28
CA LYS A 25 -16.18 -8.04 -0.08
C LYS A 25 -15.01 -9.01 -0.12
N LEU A 26 -14.02 -8.83 0.76
CA LEU A 26 -12.83 -9.67 0.85
C LEU A 26 -12.99 -10.83 1.84
N LYS A 27 -14.13 -10.94 2.52
CA LYS A 27 -14.43 -11.95 3.56
C LYS A 27 -13.36 -11.97 4.67
N ILE A 28 -13.00 -10.80 5.17
CA ILE A 28 -12.06 -10.61 6.29
C ILE A 28 -12.63 -9.64 7.32
N SER A 29 -11.97 -9.47 8.47
CA SER A 29 -12.39 -8.51 9.48
C SER A 29 -12.04 -7.07 9.07
N GLN A 30 -12.84 -6.09 9.51
CA GLN A 30 -12.51 -4.67 9.30
C GLN A 30 -11.17 -4.25 9.94
N PRO A 31 -10.78 -4.77 11.13
CA PRO A 31 -9.43 -4.55 11.65
C PRO A 31 -8.33 -5.05 10.71
N ALA A 32 -8.52 -6.20 10.03
CA ALA A 32 -7.56 -6.68 9.04
C ALA A 32 -7.45 -5.72 7.84
N VAL A 33 -8.57 -5.17 7.35
CA VAL A 33 -8.58 -4.13 6.30
C VAL A 33 -7.80 -2.90 6.75
N SER A 34 -8.04 -2.43 7.98
CA SER A 34 -7.32 -1.29 8.56
C SER A 34 -5.80 -1.56 8.62
N GLY A 35 -5.42 -2.77 9.04
CA GLY A 35 -4.03 -3.20 9.09
C GLY A 35 -3.38 -3.20 7.70
N PHE A 36 -4.04 -3.78 6.70
CA PHE A 36 -3.56 -3.74 5.31
C PHE A 36 -3.41 -2.31 4.78
N LEU A 37 -4.41 -1.45 5.03
CA LEU A 37 -4.35 -0.06 4.59
C LEU A 37 -3.16 0.68 5.21
N SER A 38 -2.99 0.55 6.53
CA SER A 38 -1.93 1.20 7.30
C SER A 38 -0.55 0.74 6.83
N ASN A 39 -0.37 -0.57 6.65
CA ASN A 39 0.89 -1.13 6.17
C ASN A 39 1.20 -0.71 4.74
N ALA A 40 0.21 -0.71 3.85
CA ALA A 40 0.38 -0.28 2.46
C ALA A 40 0.81 1.20 2.40
N LEU A 41 0.12 2.08 3.13
CA LEU A 41 0.42 3.52 3.17
C LEU A 41 1.80 3.80 3.76
N ARG A 42 2.19 3.08 4.81
CA ARG A 42 3.54 3.17 5.37
C ARG A 42 4.59 2.79 4.34
N LYS A 43 4.43 1.66 3.65
CA LYS A 43 5.35 1.19 2.60
C LYS A 43 5.49 2.19 1.46
N ILE A 44 4.38 2.77 0.99
CA ILE A 44 4.41 3.80 -0.07
C ILE A 44 5.18 5.04 0.39
N ARG A 45 4.96 5.47 1.64
CA ARG A 45 5.68 6.62 2.21
C ARG A 45 7.18 6.34 2.31
N ASP A 46 7.55 5.17 2.80
CA ASP A 46 8.95 4.76 2.97
C ASP A 46 9.63 4.69 1.59
N SER A 47 8.99 4.05 0.60
CA SER A 47 9.47 4.01 -0.78
C SER A 47 9.63 5.41 -1.37
N LYS A 48 8.68 6.33 -1.16
CA LYS A 48 8.80 7.72 -1.64
C LYS A 48 10.01 8.44 -1.04
N LYS A 49 10.31 8.23 0.24
CA LYS A 49 11.51 8.79 0.88
C LYS A 49 12.79 8.20 0.28
N THR A 50 12.82 6.90 0.06
CA THR A 50 13.95 6.23 -0.60
C THR A 50 14.18 6.77 -2.00
N MET A 51 13.13 6.89 -2.82
CA MET A 51 13.22 7.48 -4.16
C MET A 51 13.81 8.89 -4.14
N LYS A 52 13.32 9.74 -3.22
CA LYS A 52 13.84 11.11 -3.05
C LYS A 52 15.32 11.12 -2.69
N LEU A 53 15.75 10.23 -1.79
CA LEU A 53 17.16 10.10 -1.43
C LEU A 53 18.02 9.67 -2.63
N VAL A 54 17.52 8.72 -3.43
CA VAL A 54 18.22 8.27 -4.64
C VAL A 54 18.37 9.41 -5.65
N GLU A 55 17.32 10.19 -5.87
CA GLU A 55 17.35 11.39 -6.72
C GLU A 55 18.36 12.43 -6.21
N GLU A 56 18.39 12.67 -4.89
CA GLU A 56 19.33 13.62 -4.26
C GLU A 56 20.79 13.17 -4.38
N LEU A 57 21.05 11.86 -4.33
CA LEU A 57 22.39 11.29 -4.43
C LEU A 57 22.85 11.03 -5.88
N GLY A 58 21.97 11.17 -6.87
CA GLY A 58 22.28 10.86 -8.27
C GLY A 58 22.65 9.40 -8.51
N ILE A 59 22.10 8.48 -7.72
CA ILE A 59 22.39 7.04 -7.82
C ILE A 59 21.54 6.43 -8.93
N GLU A 60 22.18 5.82 -9.92
CA GLU A 60 21.51 4.93 -10.87
C GLU A 60 21.41 3.53 -10.27
N TYR A 61 20.21 2.95 -10.31
CA TYR A 61 19.96 1.58 -9.86
C TYR A 61 19.05 0.90 -10.89
N GLY A 62 19.49 -0.26 -11.38
CA GLY A 62 18.76 -1.12 -12.31
C GLY A 62 18.59 -2.52 -11.72
N GLU A 63 17.65 -3.30 -12.26
CA GLU A 63 17.52 -4.72 -11.95
C GLU A 63 18.69 -5.47 -12.62
N GLU A 64 19.71 -5.85 -11.83
CA GLU A 64 20.65 -6.93 -12.19
C GLU A 64 19.94 -8.29 -12.17
#